data_AF-A0A922YU58-F1
#
_entry.id   AF-A0A922YU58-F1
#
_cell.length_a   1.000
_cell.length_b   1.000
_cell.length_c   1.000
_cell.angle_alpha   90.00
_cell.angle_beta   90.00
_cell.angle_gamma   90.00
#
_symmetry.space_group_name_H-M   'P 1'
#
loop_
_entity.id
_entity.type
_entity.pdbx_description
1 polymer ?
#
loop_
_entity_poly.entity_id
_entity_poly.type
_entity_poly.pdbx_seq_one_letter_code
_entity_poly.pdbx_strand_id
1 'polypeptide(L)'
;MKRDMAESMLTTSSFQLKRRTGWKMMGTVLAAVSLVACGGSGGDDDGTVSPPGSQPLSVGAASLAGDWLSRICTPAGANRSLKLRLRVVQAGDNAVAYSQTFVRYPSSDCSGTGTADSRSTSLGTVTFSRSDANTRAAANWGLWVLPNGVQSGTIWGKKGRDSTLCIGATDRDFSSLNTLPAVSAWMDVSDTSCHDLV
;
A
#
# COMPACT_ATOMS: atom_id res chain seq x y z
N MET A 1 -42.57 -18.02 45.27
CA MET A 1 -42.64 -19.36 44.65
C MET A 1 -41.57 -19.43 43.56
N LYS A 2 -40.49 -20.21 43.79
CA LYS A 2 -39.54 -20.82 42.83
C LYS A 2 -38.74 -19.86 41.91
N ARG A 3 -37.43 -19.98 41.64
CA ARG A 3 -36.34 -20.93 41.95
C ARG A 3 -35.01 -20.28 41.46
N ASP A 4 -33.92 -20.54 42.21
CA ASP A 4 -32.58 -21.01 41.78
C ASP A 4 -31.88 -20.36 40.57
N MET A 5 -30.77 -19.65 40.76
CA MET A 5 -29.36 -20.14 40.87
C MET A 5 -28.67 -20.50 39.54
N ALA A 6 -27.55 -19.80 39.35
CA ALA A 6 -26.32 -20.04 38.58
C ALA A 6 -26.13 -21.33 37.75
N GLU A 7 -25.56 -21.17 36.55
CA GLU A 7 -24.43 -21.94 35.97
C GLU A 7 -24.10 -21.27 34.60
N SER A 8 -22.94 -20.66 34.37
CA SER A 8 -21.59 -21.23 34.20
C SER A 8 -21.48 -22.14 32.98
N MET A 9 -20.74 -21.70 31.94
CA MET A 9 -19.69 -22.50 31.26
C MET A 9 -19.04 -21.68 30.14
N LEU A 10 -17.92 -21.05 30.49
CA LEU A 10 -16.86 -20.64 29.57
C LEU A 10 -16.02 -21.89 29.28
N THR A 11 -15.96 -22.34 28.02
CA THR A 11 -14.99 -23.36 27.59
C THR A 11 -13.79 -22.66 26.96
N THR A 12 -12.79 -22.42 27.80
CA THR A 12 -11.40 -22.14 27.42
C THR A 12 -10.76 -23.45 26.96
N SER A 13 -10.36 -23.54 25.70
CA SER A 13 -9.50 -24.65 25.23
C SER A 13 -8.04 -24.20 25.19
N SER A 14 -7.29 -24.66 26.17
CA SER A 14 -5.84 -24.64 26.26
C SER A 14 -5.28 -25.77 25.42
N PHE A 15 -4.40 -25.50 24.44
CA PHE A 15 -3.54 -26.53 23.84
C PHE A 15 -2.08 -26.28 24.25
N GLN A 16 -1.58 -27.19 25.06
CA GLN A 16 -0.20 -27.25 25.55
C GLN A 16 0.74 -27.87 24.52
N LEU A 17 1.98 -27.37 24.54
CA LEU A 17 3.16 -27.82 23.79
C LEU A 17 3.39 -29.33 23.87
N LYS A 18 3.85 -29.93 22.78
CA LYS A 18 4.64 -31.17 22.81
C LYS A 18 6.02 -30.93 22.21
N ARG A 19 7.02 -30.84 23.11
CA ARG A 19 8.45 -30.92 22.79
C ARG A 19 8.74 -32.23 22.07
N ARG A 20 9.49 -32.17 20.97
CA ARG A 20 10.24 -33.32 20.44
C ARG A 20 11.71 -32.94 20.34
N THR A 21 12.51 -33.71 21.05
CA THR A 21 13.96 -33.63 21.17
C THR A 21 14.60 -34.59 20.18
N GLY A 22 15.60 -34.11 19.44
CA GLY A 22 16.79 -34.86 19.02
C GLY A 22 16.74 -35.62 17.68
N TRP A 23 17.59 -35.22 16.73
CA TRP A 23 18.67 -36.08 16.21
C TRP A 23 19.74 -35.24 15.47
N LYS A 24 21.00 -35.53 15.78
CA LYS A 24 22.26 -35.12 15.14
C LYS A 24 22.33 -35.52 13.66
N MET A 25 23.07 -34.76 12.83
CA MET A 25 24.30 -35.19 12.13
C MET A 25 24.81 -34.16 11.10
N MET A 26 26.14 -34.07 11.05
CA MET A 26 27.06 -33.41 10.11
C MET A 26 26.66 -33.34 8.63
N GLY A 27 27.19 -32.29 7.96
CA GLY A 27 27.35 -32.27 6.51
C GLY A 27 27.96 -30.97 5.98
N THR A 28 29.28 -30.81 6.13
CA THR A 28 30.08 -29.74 5.51
C THR A 28 30.32 -30.07 4.04
N VAL A 29 29.97 -29.19 3.09
CA VAL A 29 30.52 -29.21 1.72
C VAL A 29 30.84 -27.77 1.30
N LEU A 30 32.14 -27.48 1.24
CA LEU A 30 32.73 -26.34 0.56
C LEU A 30 32.67 -26.59 -0.96
N ALA A 31 32.16 -25.61 -1.71
CA ALA A 31 32.43 -25.51 -3.15
C ALA A 31 32.74 -24.04 -3.46
N ALA A 32 34.03 -23.77 -3.63
CA ALA A 32 34.56 -22.50 -4.12
C ALA A 32 34.41 -22.45 -5.65
N VAL A 33 33.81 -21.38 -6.17
CA VAL A 33 33.99 -20.97 -7.56
C VAL A 33 34.34 -19.49 -7.56
N SER A 34 35.62 -19.21 -7.78
CA SER A 34 36.18 -17.89 -7.96
C SER A 34 35.92 -17.40 -9.38
N LEU A 35 35.18 -16.31 -9.52
CA LEU A 35 35.23 -15.44 -10.69
C LEU A 35 35.77 -14.08 -10.24
N VAL A 36 37.04 -13.86 -10.55
CA VAL A 36 37.70 -12.56 -10.48
C VAL A 36 37.20 -11.73 -11.66
N ALA A 37 36.55 -10.60 -11.37
CA ALA A 37 36.41 -9.51 -12.33
C ALA A 37 36.76 -8.19 -11.61
N CYS A 38 37.61 -7.43 -12.29
CA CYS A 38 38.44 -6.36 -11.78
C CYS A 38 37.79 -4.98 -12.00
N GLY A 39 38.03 -4.06 -11.06
CA GLY A 39 37.71 -2.62 -11.14
C GLY A 39 36.71 -2.18 -10.07
N GLY A 40 36.99 -1.29 -9.14
CA GLY A 40 38.15 -0.45 -8.86
C GLY A 40 37.69 0.64 -7.89
N SER A 41 38.53 0.92 -6.88
CA SER A 41 38.62 2.18 -6.11
C SER A 41 37.64 2.43 -4.93
N GLY A 42 38.05 1.96 -3.75
CA GLY A 42 38.34 2.81 -2.58
C GLY A 42 37.18 3.50 -1.82
N GLY A 43 36.74 2.86 -0.74
CA GLY A 43 35.96 3.43 0.35
C GLY A 43 35.61 2.33 1.35
N ASP A 44 35.92 2.51 2.63
CA ASP A 44 35.59 1.56 3.69
C ASP A 44 34.06 1.51 3.88
N ASP A 45 33.40 0.61 3.16
CA ASP A 45 31.96 0.37 3.29
C ASP A 45 31.72 -1.09 3.69
N ASP A 46 31.23 -1.29 4.92
CA ASP A 46 30.63 -2.54 5.38
C ASP A 46 29.39 -2.85 4.52
N GLY A 47 29.65 -3.51 3.38
CA GLY A 47 28.69 -3.96 2.39
C GLY A 47 27.74 -5.01 2.95
N THR A 48 26.84 -4.58 3.81
CA THR A 48 25.70 -5.39 4.24
C THR A 48 24.72 -5.42 3.07
N VAL A 49 24.77 -6.48 2.26
CA VAL A 49 23.69 -6.80 1.32
C VAL A 49 22.43 -6.96 2.16
N SER A 50 21.56 -5.96 2.14
CA SER A 50 20.28 -6.01 2.84
C SER A 50 19.53 -7.25 2.36
N PRO A 51 19.03 -8.12 3.26
CA PRO A 51 18.28 -9.30 2.86
C PRO A 51 17.14 -8.94 1.89
N PRO A 52 16.84 -9.77 0.88
CA PRO A 52 15.69 -9.55 0.00
C PRO A 52 14.41 -9.48 0.84
N GLY A 53 13.86 -8.28 1.00
CA GLY A 53 12.72 -7.98 1.86
C GLY A 53 12.92 -6.85 2.87
N SER A 54 14.13 -6.31 3.00
CA SER A 54 14.45 -5.22 3.93
C SER A 54 14.45 -3.82 3.31
N GLN A 55 14.13 -3.70 2.01
CA GLN A 55 14.14 -2.41 1.31
C GLN A 55 12.91 -1.57 1.72
N PRO A 56 13.09 -0.28 2.03
CA PRO A 56 11.96 0.63 2.21
C PRO A 56 11.07 0.66 0.97
N LEU A 57 9.78 0.93 1.18
CA LEU A 57 8.86 1.18 0.08
C LEU A 57 9.25 2.46 -0.68
N SER A 58 8.91 2.51 -1.96
CA SER A 58 9.31 3.62 -2.82
C SER A 58 8.53 4.89 -2.49
N VAL A 59 9.17 6.06 -2.55
CA VAL A 59 8.55 7.38 -2.34
C VAL A 59 8.78 8.32 -3.52
N GLY A 60 8.08 9.46 -3.50
CA GLY A 60 8.18 10.51 -4.51
C GLY A 60 7.24 10.28 -5.68
N ALA A 61 7.08 11.35 -6.49
CA ALA A 61 6.09 11.41 -7.56
C ALA A 61 6.24 10.28 -8.60
N ALA A 62 7.46 9.96 -9.00
CA ALA A 62 7.74 8.86 -9.94
C ALA A 62 7.18 7.52 -9.44
N SER A 63 7.30 7.24 -8.14
CA SER A 63 6.86 5.96 -7.54
C SER A 63 5.35 5.81 -7.40
N LEU A 64 4.58 6.87 -7.69
CA LEU A 64 3.13 6.92 -7.62
C LEU A 64 2.48 6.83 -9.00
N ALA A 65 3.25 7.08 -10.06
CA ALA A 65 2.76 7.01 -11.43
C ALA A 65 2.29 5.58 -11.76
N GLY A 66 1.13 5.47 -12.40
CA GLY A 66 0.49 4.19 -12.67
C GLY A 66 -1.03 4.28 -12.71
N ASP A 67 -1.65 3.17 -13.05
CA ASP A 67 -3.09 2.98 -12.95
C ASP A 67 -3.42 2.23 -11.66
N TRP A 68 -4.38 2.76 -10.89
CA TRP A 68 -4.76 2.25 -9.58
C TRP A 68 -6.27 2.03 -9.52
N LEU A 69 -6.70 0.83 -9.19
CA LEU A 69 -8.10 0.43 -9.18
C LEU A 69 -8.65 0.40 -7.75
N SER A 70 -9.79 1.07 -7.52
CA SER A 70 -10.43 1.10 -6.20
C SER A 70 -10.76 -0.30 -5.70
N ARG A 71 -10.56 -0.53 -4.40
CA ARG A 71 -10.98 -1.78 -3.75
C ARG A 71 -12.49 -1.93 -3.65
N ILE A 72 -13.21 -0.80 -3.63
CA ILE A 72 -14.67 -0.79 -3.62
C ILE A 72 -15.20 -1.26 -4.98
N CYS A 73 -16.07 -2.27 -4.95
CA CYS A 73 -16.93 -2.66 -6.06
C CYS A 73 -18.33 -2.08 -5.85
N THR A 74 -18.85 -1.34 -6.82
CA THR A 74 -20.18 -0.72 -6.73
C THR A 74 -21.14 -1.37 -7.73
N PRO A 75 -22.30 -1.88 -7.30
CA PRO A 75 -23.32 -2.40 -8.21
C PRO A 75 -23.83 -1.33 -9.20
N ALA A 76 -24.05 -1.73 -10.46
CA ALA A 76 -24.53 -0.86 -11.55
C ALA A 76 -25.67 -1.50 -12.36
N GLY A 77 -26.64 -2.05 -11.62
CA GLY A 77 -27.72 -2.89 -12.12
C GLY A 77 -27.54 -4.35 -11.66
N ALA A 78 -28.44 -5.23 -12.08
CA ALA A 78 -28.49 -6.61 -11.59
C ALA A 78 -27.23 -7.44 -11.93
N ASN A 79 -26.68 -7.27 -13.14
CA ASN A 79 -25.57 -8.09 -13.66
C ASN A 79 -24.35 -7.25 -14.07
N ARG A 80 -24.18 -6.08 -13.45
CA ARG A 80 -23.08 -5.16 -13.75
C ARG A 80 -22.57 -4.52 -12.49
N SER A 81 -21.29 -4.19 -12.51
CA SER A 81 -20.62 -3.50 -11.41
C SER A 81 -19.53 -2.59 -11.95
N LEU A 82 -19.07 -1.69 -11.08
CA LEU A 82 -18.13 -0.64 -11.41
C LEU A 82 -17.04 -0.58 -10.33
N LYS A 83 -15.82 -0.29 -10.77
CA LYS A 83 -14.75 0.23 -9.92
C LYS A 83 -14.29 1.58 -10.46
N LEU A 84 -13.69 2.40 -9.61
CA LEU A 84 -12.97 3.60 -10.04
C LEU A 84 -11.54 3.22 -10.38
N ARG A 85 -11.03 3.68 -11.52
CA ARG A 85 -9.61 3.65 -11.83
C ARG A 85 -9.06 5.07 -11.76
N LEU A 86 -8.05 5.26 -10.93
CA LEU A 86 -7.19 6.44 -10.92
C LEU A 86 -6.05 6.21 -11.90
N ARG A 87 -5.76 7.22 -12.71
CA ARG A 87 -4.53 7.30 -13.49
C ARG A 87 -3.69 8.41 -12.92
N VAL A 88 -2.48 8.08 -12.49
CA VAL A 88 -1.52 9.01 -11.90
C VAL A 88 -0.37 9.16 -12.88
N VAL A 89 -0.04 10.41 -13.22
CA VAL A 89 1.05 10.75 -14.13
C VAL A 89 2.00 11.69 -13.40
N GLN A 90 3.30 11.40 -13.47
CA GLN A 90 4.30 12.33 -12.99
C GLN A 90 4.27 13.62 -13.83
N ALA A 91 4.08 14.75 -13.16
CA ALA A 91 3.99 16.09 -13.78
C ALA A 91 5.22 16.96 -13.50
N GLY A 92 6.12 16.50 -12.62
CA GLY A 92 7.39 17.13 -12.28
C GLY A 92 8.15 16.27 -11.27
N ASP A 93 9.29 16.75 -10.77
CA ASP A 93 10.15 15.98 -9.86
C ASP A 93 9.42 15.57 -8.57
N ASN A 94 8.62 16.47 -8.00
CA ASN A 94 7.80 16.25 -6.81
C ASN A 94 6.30 16.42 -7.07
N ALA A 95 5.86 16.39 -8.33
CA ALA A 95 4.47 16.68 -8.67
C ALA A 95 3.82 15.56 -9.49
N VAL A 96 2.54 15.31 -9.24
CA VAL A 96 1.69 14.42 -10.04
C VAL A 96 0.44 15.15 -10.51
N ALA A 97 -0.03 14.78 -11.69
CA ALA A 97 -1.39 15.04 -12.15
C ALA A 97 -2.16 13.72 -12.11
N TYR A 98 -3.43 13.75 -11.73
CA TYR A 98 -4.22 12.53 -11.70
C TYR A 98 -5.67 12.75 -12.09
N SER A 99 -6.26 11.68 -12.59
CA SER A 99 -7.61 11.66 -13.15
C SER A 99 -8.29 10.35 -12.82
N GLN A 100 -9.62 10.34 -12.83
CA GLN A 100 -10.41 9.13 -12.60
C GLN A 100 -11.25 8.74 -13.82
N THR A 101 -11.56 7.45 -13.92
CA THR A 101 -12.57 6.90 -14.83
C THR A 101 -13.26 5.71 -14.16
N PHE A 102 -14.37 5.23 -14.72
CA PHE A 102 -14.99 3.98 -14.29
C PHE A 102 -14.45 2.80 -15.09
N VAL A 103 -14.31 1.65 -14.42
CA VAL A 103 -14.10 0.35 -15.05
C VAL A 103 -15.37 -0.47 -14.87
N ARG A 104 -15.96 -0.90 -15.99
CA ARG A 104 -17.22 -1.65 -16.02
C ARG A 104 -16.96 -3.13 -16.12
N TYR A 105 -17.64 -3.89 -15.29
CA TYR A 105 -17.58 -5.35 -15.29
C TYR A 105 -18.95 -5.92 -15.68
N PRO A 106 -18.98 -6.95 -16.56
CA PRO A 106 -20.20 -7.67 -16.92
C PRO A 106 -20.59 -8.71 -15.85
N SER A 107 -20.40 -8.37 -14.57
CA SER A 107 -20.68 -9.19 -13.39
C SER A 107 -21.16 -8.28 -12.26
N SER A 108 -21.83 -8.84 -11.24
CA SER A 108 -22.32 -8.07 -10.08
C SER A 108 -21.26 -7.82 -9.00
N ASP A 109 -20.12 -8.50 -9.08
CA ASP A 109 -19.09 -8.57 -8.03
C ASP A 109 -17.69 -8.10 -8.50
N CYS A 110 -17.63 -7.38 -9.63
CA CYS A 110 -16.40 -6.91 -10.26
C CYS A 110 -15.40 -8.03 -10.61
N SER A 111 -15.89 -9.24 -10.85
CA SER A 111 -15.11 -10.36 -11.37
C SER A 111 -14.92 -10.29 -12.90
N GLY A 112 -13.86 -10.96 -13.39
CA GLY A 112 -13.55 -11.03 -14.82
C GLY A 112 -12.82 -9.81 -15.37
N THR A 113 -12.84 -9.68 -16.71
CA THR A 113 -12.17 -8.56 -17.38
C THR A 113 -13.07 -7.32 -17.38
N GLY A 114 -12.58 -6.24 -16.77
CA GLY A 114 -13.25 -4.94 -16.79
C GLY A 114 -12.90 -4.12 -18.03
N THR A 115 -13.79 -3.23 -18.45
CA THR A 115 -13.54 -2.27 -19.52
C THR A 115 -13.56 -0.85 -18.96
N ALA A 116 -12.46 -0.12 -19.09
CA ALA A 116 -12.37 1.27 -18.66
C ALA A 116 -13.14 2.19 -19.62
N ASP A 117 -13.86 3.17 -19.07
CA ASP A 117 -14.50 4.21 -19.87
C ASP A 117 -13.45 5.09 -20.57
N SER A 118 -13.76 5.51 -21.79
CA SER A 118 -12.89 6.37 -22.60
C SER A 118 -12.79 7.80 -22.06
N ARG A 119 -13.80 8.28 -21.35
CA ARG A 119 -13.79 9.58 -20.69
C ARG A 119 -13.09 9.50 -19.35
N SER A 120 -12.24 10.47 -19.06
CA SER A 120 -11.63 10.63 -17.76
C SER A 120 -11.90 12.03 -17.21
N THR A 121 -12.11 12.11 -15.90
CA THR A 121 -12.30 13.36 -15.17
C THR A 121 -11.01 13.70 -14.46
N SER A 122 -10.44 14.88 -14.74
CA SER A 122 -9.28 15.38 -14.00
C SER A 122 -9.65 15.59 -12.53
N LEU A 123 -8.77 15.15 -11.64
CA LEU A 123 -8.85 15.43 -10.20
C LEU A 123 -7.84 16.51 -9.79
N GLY A 124 -7.07 17.05 -10.73
CA GLY A 124 -6.11 18.11 -10.49
C GLY A 124 -4.69 17.58 -10.26
N THR A 125 -3.92 18.35 -9.49
CA THR A 125 -2.47 18.12 -9.31
C THR A 125 -2.10 18.10 -7.84
N VAL A 126 -1.11 17.30 -7.49
CA VAL A 126 -0.51 17.28 -6.15
C VAL A 126 0.96 17.63 -6.27
N THR A 127 1.42 18.57 -5.45
CA THR A 127 2.85 18.86 -5.26
C THR A 127 3.27 18.40 -3.87
N PHE A 128 4.21 17.46 -3.79
CA PHE A 128 4.68 16.87 -2.56
C PHE A 128 5.79 17.73 -1.92
N SER A 129 5.65 18.01 -0.63
CA SER A 129 6.61 18.78 0.16
C SER A 129 7.56 17.91 0.96
N ARG A 130 7.13 16.69 1.31
CA ARG A 130 7.97 15.69 1.97
C ARG A 130 7.46 14.29 1.71
N SER A 131 8.36 13.32 1.89
CA SER A 131 8.04 11.90 1.87
C SER A 131 8.87 11.15 2.91
N ASP A 132 8.38 10.01 3.34
CA ASP A 132 9.04 9.13 4.30
C ASP A 132 8.62 7.68 4.04
N ALA A 133 9.49 6.72 4.32
CA ALA A 133 9.23 5.30 4.12
C ALA A 133 10.03 4.39 5.03
N ASN A 134 9.44 3.23 5.26
CA ASN A 134 10.09 2.06 5.82
C ASN A 134 9.65 0.82 5.02
N THR A 135 9.98 -0.37 5.51
CA THR A 135 9.68 -1.65 4.83
C THR A 135 8.18 -2.00 4.78
N ARG A 136 7.34 -1.32 5.55
CA ARG A 136 5.90 -1.61 5.69
C ARG A 136 5.01 -0.55 5.03
N ALA A 137 5.42 0.71 5.08
CA ALA A 137 4.65 1.84 4.61
C ALA A 137 5.56 2.90 3.98
N ALA A 138 5.03 3.58 2.97
CA ALA A 138 5.55 4.84 2.44
C ALA A 138 4.45 5.90 2.51
N ALA A 139 4.82 7.16 2.66
CA ALA A 139 3.90 8.27 2.71
C ALA A 139 4.49 9.49 1.98
N ASN A 140 3.63 10.22 1.27
CA ASN A 140 3.96 11.44 0.56
C ASN A 140 2.94 12.50 0.98
N TRP A 141 3.42 13.60 1.54
CA TRP A 141 2.62 14.73 2.02
C TRP A 141 2.68 15.84 0.98
N GLY A 142 1.52 16.38 0.59
CA GLY A 142 1.48 17.39 -0.45
C GLY A 142 0.31 18.34 -0.38
N LEU A 143 0.37 19.35 -1.25
CA LEU A 143 -0.72 20.26 -1.53
C LEU A 143 -1.46 19.75 -2.77
N TRP A 144 -2.74 19.46 -2.61
CA TRP A 144 -3.64 19.12 -3.69
C TRP A 144 -4.36 20.38 -4.19
N VAL A 145 -4.28 20.63 -5.50
CA VAL A 145 -5.00 21.71 -6.19
C VAL A 145 -6.02 21.06 -7.13
N LEU A 146 -7.30 21.30 -6.85
CA LEU A 146 -8.41 20.83 -7.68
C LEU A 146 -8.50 21.62 -9.00
N PRO A 147 -9.15 21.10 -10.05
CA PRO A 147 -9.32 21.80 -11.32
C PRO A 147 -10.00 23.17 -11.21
N ASN A 148 -10.81 23.38 -10.16
CA ASN A 148 -11.46 24.66 -9.87
C ASN A 148 -10.60 25.63 -9.03
N GLY A 149 -9.34 25.28 -8.75
CA GLY A 149 -8.39 26.09 -7.99
C GLY A 149 -8.48 25.94 -6.46
N VAL A 150 -9.45 25.18 -5.93
CA VAL A 150 -9.54 24.89 -4.49
C VAL A 150 -8.32 24.07 -4.06
N GLN A 151 -7.78 24.36 -2.87
CA GLN A 151 -6.59 23.71 -2.34
C GLN A 151 -6.87 22.97 -1.03
N SER A 152 -6.22 21.82 -0.84
CA SER A 152 -6.28 21.01 0.38
C SER A 152 -4.93 20.36 0.66
N GLY A 153 -4.64 20.05 1.93
CA GLY A 153 -3.58 19.08 2.24
C GLY A 153 -3.99 17.70 1.73
N THR A 154 -3.02 16.87 1.34
CA THR A 154 -3.26 15.47 0.98
C THR A 154 -2.12 14.55 1.43
N ILE A 155 -2.48 13.32 1.76
CA ILE A 155 -1.57 12.21 2.05
C ILE A 155 -1.76 11.12 1.00
N TRP A 156 -0.64 10.69 0.42
CA TRP A 156 -0.58 9.56 -0.51
C TRP A 156 0.31 8.48 0.10
N GLY A 157 -0.31 7.46 0.67
CA GLY A 157 0.35 6.36 1.35
C GLY A 157 0.42 5.11 0.48
N LYS A 158 1.52 4.36 0.58
CA LYS A 158 1.66 3.03 -0.05
C LYS A 158 1.93 1.94 0.98
N LYS A 159 1.40 0.74 0.71
CA LYS A 159 1.64 -0.49 1.48
C LYS A 159 1.70 -1.72 0.57
N GLY A 160 2.00 -2.88 1.16
CA GLY A 160 1.95 -4.16 0.45
C GLY A 160 2.97 -4.29 -0.69
N ARG A 161 4.22 -3.86 -0.46
CA ARG A 161 5.28 -3.83 -1.49
C ARG A 161 4.90 -2.97 -2.71
N ASP A 162 4.47 -1.74 -2.45
CA ASP A 162 4.05 -0.77 -3.47
C ASP A 162 2.82 -1.20 -4.32
N SER A 163 2.11 -2.27 -3.97
CA SER A 163 0.94 -2.75 -4.70
C SER A 163 -0.37 -2.06 -4.31
N THR A 164 -0.38 -1.29 -3.21
CA THR A 164 -1.55 -0.56 -2.72
C THR A 164 -1.23 0.90 -2.52
N LEU A 165 -2.11 1.78 -3.03
CA LEU A 165 -2.08 3.23 -2.85
C LEU A 165 -3.35 3.69 -2.13
N CYS A 166 -3.19 4.38 -1.00
CA CYS A 166 -4.28 5.00 -0.25
C CYS A 166 -4.14 6.52 -0.30
N ILE A 167 -5.22 7.22 -0.66
CA ILE A 167 -5.20 8.69 -0.85
C ILE A 167 -6.22 9.33 0.09
N GLY A 168 -5.79 10.34 0.85
CA GLY A 168 -6.65 11.08 1.78
C GLY A 168 -6.47 12.58 1.65
N ALA A 169 -7.57 13.34 1.75
CA ALA A 169 -7.52 14.78 1.98
C ALA A 169 -7.35 15.06 3.48
N THR A 170 -6.67 16.14 3.81
CA THR A 170 -6.38 16.56 5.19
C THR A 170 -6.18 18.08 5.23
N ASP A 171 -6.02 18.63 6.44
CA ASP A 171 -5.61 20.01 6.60
C ASP A 171 -4.18 20.23 6.07
N ARG A 172 -3.82 21.48 5.78
CA ARG A 172 -2.53 21.80 5.15
C ARG A 172 -1.34 21.60 6.09
N ASP A 173 -1.59 21.52 7.39
CA ASP A 173 -0.57 21.27 8.42
C ASP A 173 -0.43 19.77 8.74
N PHE A 174 -1.27 18.93 8.13
CA PHE A 174 -1.32 17.49 8.31
C PHE A 174 -1.55 17.07 9.77
N SER A 175 -2.32 17.85 10.52
CA SER A 175 -2.40 17.78 11.99
C SER A 175 -2.63 16.36 12.54
N SER A 176 -3.44 15.54 11.87
CA SER A 176 -3.77 14.17 12.28
C SER A 176 -2.92 13.07 11.64
N LEU A 177 -2.17 13.40 10.58
CA LEU A 177 -1.43 12.44 9.75
C LEU A 177 0.01 12.92 9.49
N ASN A 178 0.62 13.63 10.43
CA ASN A 178 1.91 14.28 10.21
C ASN A 178 3.13 13.33 10.23
N THR A 179 2.97 12.10 10.71
CA THR A 179 4.05 11.10 10.83
C THR A 179 3.76 9.82 10.05
N LEU A 180 4.80 9.10 9.63
CA LEU A 180 4.67 7.82 8.93
C LEU A 180 3.87 6.76 9.71
N PRO A 181 4.05 6.58 11.04
CA PRO A 181 3.21 5.67 11.82
C PRO A 181 1.72 6.04 11.80
N ALA A 182 1.38 7.33 11.87
CA ALA A 182 -0.01 7.79 11.80
C ALA A 182 -0.62 7.49 10.41
N VAL A 183 0.12 7.74 9.34
CA VAL A 183 -0.31 7.38 7.98
C VAL A 183 -0.48 5.87 7.83
N SER A 184 0.45 5.06 8.34
CA SER A 184 0.33 3.59 8.31
C SER A 184 -0.94 3.12 9.03
N ALA A 185 -1.20 3.62 10.24
CA ALA A 185 -2.39 3.26 11.01
C ALA A 185 -3.68 3.68 10.29
N TRP A 186 -3.70 4.88 9.68
CA TRP A 186 -4.82 5.33 8.86
C TRP A 186 -5.05 4.42 7.64
N MET A 187 -4.00 4.00 6.94
CA MET A 187 -4.11 3.09 5.80
C MET A 187 -4.67 1.71 6.18
N ASP A 188 -4.52 1.26 7.43
CA ASP A 188 -5.03 -0.03 7.90
C ASP A 188 -6.54 -0.03 8.13
N VAL A 189 -7.16 1.15 8.26
CA VAL A 189 -8.61 1.29 8.47
C VAL A 189 -9.34 1.96 7.30
N SER A 190 -8.62 2.35 6.24
CA SER A 190 -9.15 3.21 5.15
C SER A 190 -9.31 2.48 3.82
N ASP A 191 -9.85 1.25 3.83
CA ASP A 191 -9.99 0.44 2.61
C ASP A 191 -10.75 1.17 1.47
N THR A 192 -11.71 2.03 1.82
CA THR A 192 -12.47 2.83 0.85
C THR A 192 -11.63 3.87 0.11
N SER A 193 -10.51 4.29 0.70
CA SER A 193 -9.56 5.26 0.14
C SER A 193 -8.39 4.58 -0.57
N CYS A 194 -8.33 3.24 -0.55
CA CYS A 194 -7.23 2.45 -1.09
C CYS A 194 -7.56 1.84 -2.46
N HIS A 195 -6.52 1.76 -3.27
CA HIS A 195 -6.53 1.32 -4.66
C HIS A 195 -5.38 0.34 -4.88
N ASP A 196 -5.61 -0.70 -5.67
CA ASP A 196 -4.60 -1.69 -6.03
C ASP A 196 -4.01 -1.35 -7.40
N LEU A 197 -2.71 -1.59 -7.56
CA LEU A 197 -2.01 -1.37 -8.82
C LEU A 197 -2.56 -2.30 -9.92
N VAL A 198 -2.74 -1.77 -11.14
CA VAL A 198 -3.26 -2.50 -12.32
C VAL A 198 -2.15 -2.78 -13.32
#